data_AF-A0A3N8QQC5-F1
#
_entry.id   AF-A0A3N8QQC5-F1
#
_cell.length_a   1.000
_cell.length_b   1.000
_cell.length_c   1.000
_cell.angle_alpha   90.00
_cell.angle_beta   90.00
_cell.angle_gamma   90.00
#
_symmetry.space_group_name_H-M   'P 1'
#
loop_
_entity.id
_entity.type
_entity.pdbx_description
1 polymer ?
#
loop_
_entity_poly.entity_id
_entity_poly.type
_entity_poly.pdbx_seq_one_letter_code
_entity_poly.pdbx_strand_id
1 'polypeptide(L)'
;MIVGAALIAASVACQAQNPSPRFFVPGGFVDGNKYQQFGPIEKQVYVEGLLDGIFFAPAIALKDLPRAVKLHDCAVSNNMTNVQITAIVDKYMADNPERWGDPMSNIAYTAMILACRKLGTPAG
;
A
#
# COMPACT_ATOMS: atom_id res chain seq x y z
N MET A 1 11.05 -60.32 -22.65
CA MET A 1 11.61 -59.01 -22.29
C MET A 1 10.80 -57.89 -22.96
N ILE A 2 9.62 -57.52 -22.44
CA ILE A 2 8.93 -56.27 -22.84
C ILE A 2 8.06 -55.82 -21.65
N VAL A 3 8.68 -55.35 -20.56
CA VAL A 3 7.98 -54.64 -19.48
C VAL A 3 8.93 -53.54 -19.00
N GLY A 4 8.96 -52.41 -19.70
CA GLY A 4 9.92 -51.36 -19.35
C GLY A 4 9.72 -49.99 -19.97
N ALA A 5 8.70 -49.80 -20.82
CA ALA A 5 8.52 -48.56 -21.57
C ALA A 5 7.23 -47.79 -21.25
N ALA A 6 6.53 -48.12 -20.16
CA ALA A 6 5.23 -47.52 -19.83
C ALA A 6 5.24 -46.56 -18.61
N LEU A 7 6.40 -46.24 -18.04
CA LEU A 7 6.48 -45.44 -16.80
C LEU A 7 7.01 -44.01 -16.96
N ILE A 8 7.36 -43.57 -18.18
CA ILE A 8 7.90 -42.21 -18.40
C ILE A 8 6.80 -41.18 -18.76
N ALA A 9 5.58 -41.63 -19.04
CA ALA A 9 4.49 -40.73 -19.46
C ALA A 9 3.72 -40.07 -18.30
N ALA A 10 4.00 -40.39 -17.03
CA ALA A 10 3.23 -39.90 -15.88
C ALA A 10 3.84 -38.65 -15.20
N SER A 11 5.09 -38.28 -15.50
CA SER A 11 5.79 -37.17 -14.81
C SER A 11 5.64 -35.81 -15.50
N VAL A 12 5.08 -35.73 -16.71
CA VAL A 12 4.96 -34.47 -17.47
C VAL A 12 3.58 -33.81 -17.32
N ALA A 13 2.60 -34.49 -16.71
CA ALA A 13 1.24 -33.96 -16.54
C ALA A 13 1.03 -33.12 -15.25
N CYS A 14 2.01 -33.05 -14.34
CA CYS A 14 1.91 -32.28 -13.10
C CYS A 14 2.53 -30.88 -13.15
N GLN A 15 2.87 -30.36 -14.34
CA GLN A 15 3.00 -28.92 -14.53
C GLN A 15 1.67 -28.36 -15.04
N ALA A 16 0.59 -28.69 -14.32
CA ALA A 16 -0.58 -27.84 -14.32
C ALA A 16 -0.06 -26.44 -13.97
N GLN A 17 -0.22 -25.56 -14.94
CA GLN A 17 0.00 -24.13 -14.86
C GLN A 17 -0.37 -23.69 -13.45
N ASN A 18 0.61 -23.33 -12.62
CA ASN A 18 0.34 -22.37 -11.57
C ASN A 18 0.24 -21.06 -12.34
N PRO A 19 -0.96 -20.54 -12.71
CA PRO A 19 -1.02 -19.13 -12.94
C PRO A 19 -0.50 -18.54 -11.63
N SER A 20 0.65 -17.86 -11.66
CA SER A 20 1.07 -17.00 -10.56
C SER A 20 -0.20 -16.30 -10.08
N PRO A 21 -0.56 -16.37 -8.79
CA PRO A 21 -1.80 -15.77 -8.32
C PRO A 21 -1.88 -14.38 -8.92
N ARG A 22 -2.88 -14.13 -9.76
CA ARG A 22 -3.09 -12.78 -10.28
C ARG A 22 -3.45 -11.97 -9.05
N PHE A 23 -2.48 -11.24 -8.47
CA PHE A 23 -2.68 -10.44 -7.27
C PHE A 23 -3.53 -9.23 -7.65
N PHE A 24 -4.82 -9.49 -7.83
CA PHE A 24 -5.85 -8.47 -7.83
C PHE A 24 -6.08 -8.15 -6.36
N VAL A 25 -5.80 -6.91 -5.96
CA VAL A 25 -6.08 -6.42 -4.61
C VAL A 25 -7.09 -5.28 -4.72
N PRO A 26 -8.36 -5.59 -4.96
CA PRO A 26 -9.40 -4.57 -5.17
C PRO A 26 -9.70 -3.99 -3.80
N GLY A 27 -9.38 -2.72 -3.60
CA GLY A 27 -9.49 -2.10 -2.28
C GLY A 27 -8.26 -2.29 -1.38
N GLY A 28 -7.07 -2.50 -1.94
CA GLY A 28 -5.81 -2.41 -1.17
C GLY A 28 -5.48 -3.62 -0.28
N PHE A 29 -4.20 -3.78 0.05
CA PHE A 29 -3.67 -5.00 0.68
C PHE A 29 -3.98 -5.08 2.19
N VAL A 30 -4.14 -3.92 2.82
CA VAL A 30 -4.48 -3.77 4.25
C VAL A 30 -5.61 -2.75 4.32
N ASP A 31 -6.67 -3.08 5.04
CA ASP A 31 -7.73 -2.15 5.42
C ASP A 31 -7.46 -1.56 6.81
N GLY A 32 -8.27 -0.59 7.21
CA GLY A 32 -8.14 0.04 8.52
C GLY A 32 -8.27 -0.93 9.70
N ASN A 33 -9.17 -1.90 9.62
CA ASN A 33 -9.36 -2.92 10.66
C ASN A 33 -8.11 -3.76 10.88
N LYS A 34 -7.47 -4.21 9.79
CA LYS A 34 -6.23 -4.95 9.85
C LYS A 34 -5.09 -4.08 10.36
N TYR A 35 -5.01 -2.83 9.92
CA TYR A 35 -4.02 -1.87 10.40
C TYR A 35 -4.12 -1.62 11.92
N GLN A 36 -5.33 -1.56 12.50
CA GLN A 36 -5.49 -1.39 13.95
C GLN A 36 -4.96 -2.56 14.78
N GLN A 37 -4.82 -3.74 14.19
CA GLN A 37 -4.23 -4.92 14.84
C GLN A 37 -2.70 -4.89 14.84
N PHE A 38 -2.08 -4.02 14.04
CA PHE A 38 -0.63 -3.91 13.94
C PHE A 38 -0.03 -3.30 15.21
N GLY A 39 1.14 -3.82 15.59
CA GLY A 39 1.97 -3.19 16.61
C GLY A 39 2.56 -1.86 16.12
N PRO A 40 3.07 -1.00 17.02
CA PRO A 40 3.57 0.33 16.64
C PRO A 40 4.62 0.33 15.52
N ILE A 41 5.56 -0.63 15.56
CA ILE A 41 6.61 -0.75 14.53
C ILE A 41 6.03 -1.20 13.19
N GLU A 42 5.10 -2.15 13.19
CA GLU A 42 4.45 -2.64 11.98
C GLU A 42 3.61 -1.54 11.32
N LYS A 43 2.92 -0.73 12.12
CA LYS A 43 2.21 0.47 11.65
C LYS A 43 3.14 1.45 10.96
N GLN A 44 4.29 1.77 11.57
CA GLN A 44 5.25 2.70 11.00
C GLN A 44 5.83 2.18 9.68
N VAL A 45 6.31 0.93 9.66
CA VAL A 45 6.89 0.32 8.46
C VAL A 45 5.86 0.22 7.34
N TYR A 46 4.61 -0.13 7.67
CA TYR A 46 3.54 -0.18 6.69
C TYR A 46 3.25 1.19 6.07
N VAL A 47 3.11 2.24 6.90
CA VAL A 47 2.84 3.61 6.43
C VAL A 47 3.99 4.16 5.60
N GLU A 48 5.24 3.88 6.00
CA GLU A 48 6.44 4.26 5.25
C GLU A 48 6.43 3.65 3.85
N GLY A 49 6.31 2.32 3.74
CA GLY A 49 6.26 1.65 2.43
C GLY A 49 5.05 2.08 1.58
N LEU A 50 3.92 2.40 2.22
CA LEU A 50 2.74 2.90 1.54
C LEU A 50 2.97 4.30 0.94
N LEU A 51 3.59 5.23 1.68
CA LEU A 51 3.89 6.56 1.16
C LEU A 51 5.01 6.52 0.12
N ASP A 52 6.03 5.68 0.29
CA ASP A 52 7.05 5.45 -0.75
C ASP A 52 6.40 5.03 -2.07
N GLY A 53 5.44 4.10 -2.00
CA GLY A 53 4.67 3.68 -3.17
C GLY A 53 3.90 4.84 -3.82
N ILE A 54 3.27 5.71 -3.02
CA ILE A 54 2.55 6.89 -3.53
C ILE A 54 3.51 7.90 -4.16
N PHE A 55 4.64 8.19 -3.50
CA PHE A 55 5.62 9.17 -3.98
C PHE A 55 6.37 8.69 -5.22
N PHE A 56 6.61 7.39 -5.34
CA PHE A 56 7.32 6.79 -6.48
C PHE A 56 6.40 6.44 -7.66
N ALA A 57 5.08 6.44 -7.47
CA ALA A 57 4.10 6.15 -8.52
C ALA A 57 4.28 6.97 -9.83
N PRO A 58 4.58 8.30 -9.82
CA PRO A 58 4.81 9.06 -11.05
C PRO A 58 5.98 8.52 -11.87
N ALA A 59 7.05 8.07 -11.20
CA ALA A 59 8.24 7.52 -11.85
C ALA A 59 7.93 6.19 -12.53
N ILE A 60 7.21 5.30 -11.86
CA ILE A 60 6.76 4.01 -12.45
C ILE A 60 5.80 4.26 -13.62
N ALA A 61 4.88 5.21 -13.48
CA ALA A 61 3.88 5.51 -14.49
C ALA A 61 4.45 6.26 -15.71
N LEU A 62 5.70 6.73 -15.66
CA LEU A 62 6.33 7.61 -16.66
C LEU A 62 5.44 8.82 -16.99
N LYS A 63 4.74 9.35 -15.98
CA LYS A 63 3.76 10.42 -16.13
C LYS A 63 3.72 11.26 -14.87
N ASP A 64 3.55 12.57 -15.05
CA ASP A 64 3.25 13.44 -13.93
C ASP A 64 1.87 13.09 -13.32
N LEU A 65 1.87 12.87 -12.01
CA LEU A 65 0.68 12.66 -11.19
C LEU A 65 0.66 13.78 -10.15
N PRO A 66 0.06 14.96 -10.48
CA PRO A 66 0.18 16.17 -9.66
C PRO A 66 -0.25 15.98 -8.20
N ARG A 67 -1.18 15.05 -7.95
CA ARG A 67 -1.63 14.68 -6.60
C ARG A 67 -0.54 14.01 -5.75
N ALA A 68 0.25 13.12 -6.35
CA ALA A 68 1.36 12.46 -5.66
C ALA A 68 2.51 13.45 -5.44
N VAL A 69 2.83 14.25 -6.46
CA VAL A 69 3.88 15.28 -6.40
C VAL A 69 3.59 16.32 -5.32
N LYS A 70 2.38 16.90 -5.29
CA LYS A 70 2.01 17.88 -4.25
C LYS A 70 2.02 17.30 -2.84
N LEU A 71 1.66 16.03 -2.69
CA LEU A 71 1.70 15.35 -1.39
C LEU A 71 3.14 15.16 -0.91
N HIS A 72 4.02 14.72 -1.80
CA HIS A 72 5.45 14.63 -1.56
C HIS A 72 6.03 16.00 -1.16
N ASP A 73 5.74 17.04 -1.93
CA ASP A 73 6.24 18.39 -1.67
C ASP A 73 5.74 18.95 -0.33
N CYS A 74 4.50 18.68 0.05
CA CYS A 74 4.00 19.01 1.38
C CYS A 74 4.82 18.34 2.49
N ALA A 75 5.05 17.02 2.38
CA ALA A 75 5.79 16.27 3.39
C ALA A 75 7.23 16.77 3.54
N VAL A 76 7.92 17.00 2.41
CA VAL A 76 9.30 17.50 2.38
C VAL A 76 9.39 18.94 2.87
N SER A 77 8.54 19.85 2.39
CA SER A 77 8.57 21.28 2.78
C SER A 77 8.29 21.50 4.26
N ASN A 78 7.55 20.59 4.90
CA ASN A 78 7.26 20.63 6.33
C ASN A 78 8.22 19.75 7.18
N ASN A 79 9.27 19.17 6.56
CA ASN A 79 10.22 18.26 7.22
C ASN A 79 9.54 17.15 8.03
N MET A 80 8.46 16.57 7.48
CA MET A 80 7.72 15.53 8.18
C MET A 80 8.57 14.26 8.34
N THR A 81 8.64 13.75 9.56
CA THR A 81 9.31 12.48 9.86
C THR A 81 8.36 11.30 9.66
N ASN A 82 8.88 10.09 9.45
CA ASN A 82 8.07 8.86 9.36
C ASN A 82 7.21 8.66 10.61
N VAL A 83 7.72 9.05 11.79
CA VAL A 83 6.98 9.01 13.06
C VAL A 83 5.79 9.99 13.03
N GLN A 84 6.00 11.22 12.57
CA GLN A 84 4.93 12.22 12.45
C GLN A 84 3.88 11.80 11.42
N ILE A 85 4.30 11.28 10.27
CA ILE A 85 3.41 10.76 9.22
C ILE A 85 2.56 9.62 9.76
N THR A 86 3.17 8.67 10.46
CA THR A 86 2.44 7.56 11.11
C THR A 86 1.45 8.10 12.13
N ALA A 87 1.85 9.06 12.97
CA ALA A 87 0.96 9.70 13.94
C ALA A 87 -0.22 10.44 13.30
N ILE A 88 -0.03 11.07 12.13
CA ILE A 88 -1.10 11.70 11.35
C ILE A 88 -2.11 10.64 10.89
N VAL A 89 -1.63 9.51 10.37
CA VAL A 89 -2.47 8.41 9.90
C VAL A 89 -3.22 7.76 11.07
N ASP A 90 -2.52 7.45 12.17
CA ASP A 90 -3.11 6.90 13.40
C ASP A 90 -4.18 7.84 13.98
N LYS A 91 -3.92 9.15 13.99
CA LYS A 91 -4.90 10.13 14.44
C LYS A 91 -6.14 10.12 13.55
N TYR A 92 -5.98 10.13 12.23
CA TYR A 92 -7.12 10.08 11.31
C TYR A 92 -7.94 8.81 11.51
N MET A 93 -7.28 7.67 11.70
CA MET A 93 -7.93 6.40 12.00
C MET A 93 -8.70 6.42 13.32
N ALA A 94 -8.11 7.00 14.38
CA ALA A 94 -8.77 7.13 15.68
C ALA A 94 -9.99 8.07 15.63
N ASP A 95 -9.90 9.15 14.86
CA ASP A 95 -10.96 10.14 14.71
C ASP A 95 -12.12 9.67 13.79
N ASN A 96 -11.91 8.62 12.97
CA ASN A 96 -12.88 8.17 11.93
C ASN A 96 -13.07 6.63 11.95
N PRO A 97 -13.60 6.03 13.03
CA PRO A 97 -13.78 4.58 13.15
C PRO A 97 -14.71 3.97 12.09
N GLU A 98 -15.66 4.73 11.57
CA GLU A 98 -16.58 4.31 10.50
C GLU A 98 -15.86 4.00 9.18
N ARG A 99 -14.61 4.46 9.01
CA ARG A 99 -13.78 4.22 7.83
C ARG A 99 -12.82 3.06 7.97
N TRP A 100 -12.83 2.29 9.06
CA TRP A 100 -11.87 1.19 9.23
C TRP A 100 -12.05 0.06 8.20
N GLY A 101 -13.20 -0.05 7.54
CA GLY A 101 -13.37 -0.97 6.41
C GLY A 101 -12.73 -0.49 5.11
N ASP A 102 -12.22 0.74 5.05
CA ASP A 102 -11.63 1.30 3.84
C ASP A 102 -10.18 0.81 3.61
N PRO A 103 -9.70 0.82 2.36
CA PRO A 103 -8.30 0.56 2.03
C PRO A 103 -7.37 1.55 2.74
N MET A 104 -6.28 1.06 3.38
CA MET A 104 -5.32 1.95 4.04
C MET A 104 -4.64 2.92 3.08
N SER A 105 -4.49 2.58 1.80
CA SER A 105 -3.99 3.51 0.78
C SER A 105 -4.87 4.75 0.65
N ASN A 106 -6.19 4.58 0.67
CA ASN A 106 -7.13 5.70 0.61
C ASN A 106 -7.17 6.47 1.93
N ILE A 107 -7.16 5.77 3.06
CA ILE A 107 -7.17 6.36 4.40
C ILE A 107 -5.92 7.23 4.60
N ALA A 108 -4.72 6.67 4.40
CA ALA A 108 -3.47 7.37 4.60
C ALA A 108 -3.30 8.55 3.63
N TYR A 109 -3.68 8.38 2.36
CA TYR A 109 -3.68 9.47 1.39
C TYR A 109 -4.61 10.62 1.84
N THR A 110 -5.82 10.29 2.30
CA THR A 110 -6.78 11.28 2.81
C THR A 110 -6.27 11.98 4.06
N ALA A 111 -5.74 11.22 5.03
CA ALA A 111 -5.16 11.74 6.26
C ALA A 111 -4.05 12.75 5.96
N MET A 112 -3.15 12.41 5.04
CA MET A 112 -2.05 13.28 4.64
C MET A 112 -2.51 14.53 3.90
N ILE A 113 -3.47 14.45 2.97
CA ILE A 113 -4.05 15.65 2.34
C ILE A 113 -4.64 16.59 3.40
N LEU A 114 -5.38 16.06 4.36
CA LEU A 114 -6.00 16.87 5.41
C LEU A 114 -4.95 17.52 6.32
N ALA A 115 -3.88 16.80 6.67
CA ALA A 115 -2.76 17.36 7.41
C ALA A 115 -2.07 18.48 6.62
N CYS A 116 -1.75 18.25 5.35
CA CYS A 116 -1.15 19.23 4.46
C CYS A 116 -2.00 20.49 4.29
N ARG A 117 -3.32 20.36 4.15
CA ARG A 117 -4.24 21.50 4.13
C ARG A 117 -4.17 22.33 5.42
N LYS A 118 -4.09 21.69 6.59
CA LYS A 118 -3.96 22.37 7.89
C LYS A 118 -2.62 23.10 8.03
N LEU A 119 -1.58 22.64 7.34
CA LEU A 119 -0.25 23.26 7.33
C LEU A 119 -0.11 24.36 6.26
N GLY A 120 -1.17 24.65 5.49
CA GLY A 120 -1.14 25.70 4.46
C GLY A 120 -0.52 25.27 3.13
N THR A 121 -0.31 23.97 2.91
CA THR A 121 0.25 23.40 1.67
C THR A 121 -0.74 22.42 1.03
N PRO A 122 -1.77 22.89 0.27
CA PRO A 122 -2.80 22.01 -0.27
C PRO A 122 -2.24 20.93 -1.21
N ALA A 123 -2.44 19.66 -0.84
CA ALA A 123 -1.93 18.48 -1.55
C ALA A 123 -2.99 17.70 -2.36
N GLY A 124 -4.20 18.24 -2.50
CA GLY A 124 -5.35 17.61 -3.17
C GLY A 124 -5.76 18.27 -4.49
#